data_AF-K5X1W1-F1
#
_entry.id   AF-K5X1W1-F1
#
_cell.length_a   1.000
_cell.length_b   1.000
_cell.length_c   1.000
_cell.angle_alpha   90.00
_cell.angle_beta   90.00
_cell.angle_gamma   90.00
#
_symmetry.space_group_name_H-M   'P 1'
#
loop_
_entity.id
_entity.type
_entity.pdbx_description
1 polymer ?
#
loop_
_entity_poly.entity_id
_entity_poly.type
_entity_poly.pdbx_seq_one_letter_code
_entity_poly.pdbx_strand_id
1 'polypeptide(L)'
;MLEAKIGEASILKKLLDATRELVTDANFECTEEGIGLQAMDNSHVALVIINLDHKLFLSYRCDRPMPLGVNLNSLAKVLKCAKDDDVCTLKASDDADLLNLVYEAKNADRIAEYEMKLMDIDADTLGIPDTAYEAKVTMPVAEFARIVRDLSQLGESVRIEVSKEGARFTSEGEAANGNVLLKHSSGKIGKVTTQEPEEEEDEDENDEEEEAGGKAKVKKEKVDDDVDMNEDEEEKVKDQEEFKLNSGDEGEEEQDDDSDAEEDGAGKKRKKKANGPSKPSKKAKTKKSDNEEQGVFIELNQHVSLTFSLKYLVNFTKSSSLTSRVTLMLSNDVPLLVAYDFKHGHIRYFLAPKIGDE
;
A
#
# COMPACT_ATOMS: atom_id res chain seq x y z
N MET A 1 7.81 -12.00 -20.82
CA MET A 1 6.37 -11.85 -20.48
C MET A 1 6.21 -11.37 -19.03
N LEU A 2 5.13 -10.65 -18.72
CA LEU A 2 4.70 -10.32 -17.36
C LEU A 2 3.38 -11.01 -17.04
N GLU A 3 3.31 -11.68 -15.88
CA GLU A 3 2.07 -12.15 -15.26
C GLU A 3 2.10 -11.85 -13.76
N ALA A 4 1.22 -10.97 -13.30
CA ALA A 4 1.16 -10.52 -11.91
C ALA A 4 -0.27 -10.63 -11.36
N LYS A 5 -0.50 -11.57 -10.44
CA LYS A 5 -1.82 -11.87 -9.84
C LYS A 5 -1.90 -11.31 -8.42
N ILE A 6 -2.81 -10.36 -8.20
CA ILE A 6 -3.05 -9.71 -6.91
C ILE A 6 -4.35 -10.22 -6.31
N GLY A 7 -4.31 -10.62 -5.03
CA GLY A 7 -5.47 -11.18 -4.33
C GLY A 7 -6.59 -10.18 -4.02
N GLU A 8 -6.30 -8.88 -3.98
CA GLU A 8 -7.26 -7.80 -3.72
C GLU A 8 -7.02 -6.63 -4.69
N ALA A 9 -7.95 -6.41 -5.62
CA ALA A 9 -7.90 -5.28 -6.54
C ALA A 9 -7.99 -3.91 -5.84
N SER A 10 -8.50 -3.87 -4.60
CA SER A 10 -8.61 -2.64 -3.80
C SER A 10 -7.28 -1.91 -3.63
N ILE A 11 -6.17 -2.64 -3.55
CA ILE A 11 -4.82 -2.05 -3.36
C ILE A 11 -4.42 -1.23 -4.59
N LEU A 12 -4.54 -1.81 -5.79
CA LEU A 12 -4.27 -1.10 -7.03
C LEU A 12 -5.22 0.08 -7.25
N LYS A 13 -6.50 -0.09 -6.93
CA LYS A 13 -7.50 1.00 -7.05
C LYS A 13 -7.12 2.20 -6.18
N LYS A 14 -6.79 1.95 -4.91
CA LYS A 14 -6.36 2.99 -3.96
C LYS A 14 -5.06 3.67 -4.40
N LEU A 15 -4.11 2.89 -4.89
CA LEU A 15 -2.83 3.38 -5.39
C LEU A 15 -3.02 4.28 -6.61
N LEU A 16 -3.81 3.87 -7.60
CA LEU A 16 -4.11 4.69 -8.77
C LEU A 16 -4.93 5.94 -8.44
N ASP A 17 -5.90 5.83 -7.53
CA ASP A 17 -6.68 7.00 -7.10
C ASP A 17 -5.79 8.06 -6.43
N ALA A 18 -4.69 7.66 -5.79
CA ALA A 18 -3.73 8.58 -5.18
C ALA A 18 -2.72 9.17 -6.17
N THR A 19 -2.43 8.49 -7.29
CA THR A 19 -1.36 8.88 -8.22
C THR A 19 -1.87 9.61 -9.45
N ARG A 20 -3.07 9.26 -9.95
CA ARG A 20 -3.64 9.83 -11.19
C ARG A 20 -3.88 11.34 -11.16
N GLU A 21 -3.91 11.93 -9.96
CA GLU A 21 -4.10 13.38 -9.80
C GLU A 21 -2.81 14.17 -9.84
N LEU A 22 -1.67 13.48 -9.65
CA LEU A 22 -0.34 14.06 -9.75
C LEU A 22 0.21 13.88 -11.15
N VAL A 23 -0.03 12.72 -11.75
CA VAL A 23 0.56 12.30 -13.02
C VAL A 23 -0.53 11.77 -13.95
N THR A 24 -0.48 12.14 -15.22
CA THR A 24 -1.43 11.64 -16.23
C THR A 24 -0.99 10.32 -16.84
N ASP A 25 0.30 10.21 -17.12
CA ASP A 25 0.93 9.11 -17.87
C ASP A 25 2.20 8.69 -17.12
N ALA A 26 2.37 7.39 -16.88
CA ALA A 26 3.50 6.87 -16.14
C ALA A 26 3.91 5.48 -16.64
N ASN A 27 5.18 5.16 -16.45
CA ASN A 27 5.71 3.82 -16.67
C ASN A 27 5.64 2.99 -15.39
N PHE A 28 5.06 1.79 -15.50
CA PHE A 28 5.23 0.74 -14.50
C PHE A 28 6.44 -0.11 -14.90
N GLU A 29 7.52 0.02 -14.15
CA GLU A 29 8.74 -0.76 -14.32
C GLU A 29 8.56 -2.12 -13.66
N CYS A 30 8.35 -3.15 -14.47
CA CYS A 30 8.20 -4.51 -13.98
C CYS A 30 9.56 -5.20 -14.03
N THR A 31 10.00 -5.74 -12.90
CA THR A 31 11.27 -6.45 -12.71
C THR A 31 11.03 -7.74 -11.94
N GLU A 32 12.01 -8.63 -11.81
CA GLU A 32 11.86 -9.85 -11.01
C GLU A 32 11.53 -9.56 -9.53
N GLU A 33 12.01 -8.42 -9.00
CA GLU A 33 11.80 -8.02 -7.61
C GLU A 33 10.38 -7.50 -7.35
N GLY A 34 9.71 -6.97 -8.37
CA GLY A 34 8.40 -6.37 -8.24
C GLY A 34 8.06 -5.34 -9.31
N ILE A 35 7.04 -4.52 -9.02
CA ILE A 35 6.58 -3.43 -9.89
C ILE A 35 6.89 -2.09 -9.25
N GLY A 36 7.74 -1.31 -9.91
CA GLY A 36 8.03 0.07 -9.58
C GLY A 36 7.22 1.04 -10.43
N LEU A 37 6.97 2.24 -9.90
CA LEU A 37 6.54 3.39 -10.70
C LEU A 37 7.26 4.62 -10.15
N GLN A 38 7.92 5.35 -11.04
CA GLN A 38 8.51 6.64 -10.73
C GLN A 38 7.97 7.67 -11.72
N ALA A 39 7.42 8.76 -11.23
CA ALA A 39 6.91 9.81 -12.10
C ALA A 39 6.91 11.19 -11.42
N MET A 40 7.17 12.23 -12.22
CA MET A 40 7.09 13.62 -11.80
C MET A 40 5.74 14.23 -12.17
N ASP A 41 5.29 15.22 -11.40
CA ASP A 41 4.14 16.04 -11.77
C ASP A 41 4.48 16.98 -12.95
N ASN A 42 3.46 17.54 -13.59
CA ASN A 42 3.64 18.46 -14.71
C ASN A 42 4.46 19.72 -14.38
N SER A 43 4.58 20.08 -13.10
CA SER A 43 5.37 21.25 -12.66
C SER A 43 6.81 20.87 -12.30
N HIS A 44 7.17 19.58 -12.29
CA HIS A 44 8.45 19.05 -11.82
C HIS A 44 8.81 19.46 -10.37
N VAL A 45 7.81 19.70 -9.53
CA VAL A 45 7.98 20.10 -8.12
C VAL A 45 7.76 18.91 -7.19
N ALA A 46 6.96 17.94 -7.60
CA ALA A 46 6.64 16.73 -6.86
C ALA A 46 7.01 15.47 -7.64
N LEU A 47 7.63 14.51 -6.95
CA LEU A 47 7.95 13.19 -7.47
C LEU A 47 7.18 12.15 -6.68
N VAL A 48 6.56 11.19 -7.35
CA VAL A 48 5.95 10.01 -6.73
C VAL A 48 6.77 8.78 -7.08
N ILE A 49 7.03 7.96 -6.07
CA ILE A 49 7.65 6.66 -6.19
C ILE A 49 6.77 5.63 -5.52
N ILE A 50 6.52 4.56 -6.23
CA ILE A 50 5.76 3.43 -5.77
C ILE A 50 6.62 2.22 -5.98
N ASN A 51 6.70 1.37 -4.97
CA ASN A 51 7.31 0.08 -5.10
C ASN A 51 6.37 -0.98 -4.55
N LEU A 52 6.07 -1.99 -5.36
CA LEU A 52 5.28 -3.16 -5.02
C LEU A 52 6.19 -4.39 -5.10
N ASP A 53 6.53 -4.96 -3.96
CA ASP A 53 7.35 -6.17 -3.86
C ASP A 53 6.58 -7.36 -4.49
N HIS A 54 7.28 -8.27 -5.18
CA HIS A 54 6.70 -9.51 -5.72
C HIS A 54 5.91 -10.30 -4.67
N LYS A 55 6.26 -10.18 -3.38
CA LYS A 55 5.52 -10.79 -2.24
C LYS A 55 4.09 -10.29 -2.06
N LEU A 56 3.74 -9.13 -2.63
CA LEU A 56 2.37 -8.61 -2.63
C LEU A 56 1.44 -9.48 -3.50
N PHE A 57 2.00 -10.16 -4.49
CA PHE A 57 1.27 -10.90 -5.49
C PHE A 57 1.13 -12.37 -5.08
N LEU A 58 -0.03 -12.97 -5.38
CA LEU A 58 -0.26 -14.40 -5.21
C LEU A 58 0.58 -15.23 -6.18
N SER A 59 0.79 -14.71 -7.38
CA SER A 59 1.66 -15.26 -8.41
C SER A 59 2.31 -14.09 -9.13
N TYR A 60 3.63 -14.11 -9.25
CA TYR A 60 4.38 -13.08 -9.95
C TYR A 60 5.42 -13.73 -10.85
N ARG A 61 5.41 -13.35 -12.13
CA ARG A 61 6.38 -13.78 -13.11
C ARG A 61 6.70 -12.59 -14.00
N CYS A 62 7.97 -12.21 -14.02
CA CYS A 62 8.51 -11.22 -14.95
C CYS A 62 9.77 -11.84 -15.55
N ASP A 63 9.74 -12.21 -16.84
CA ASP A 63 10.90 -12.88 -17.45
C ASP A 63 12.06 -11.90 -17.75
N ARG A 64 11.74 -10.63 -18.00
CA ARG A 64 12.71 -9.57 -18.32
C ARG A 64 12.15 -8.22 -17.86
N PRO A 65 13.01 -7.30 -17.41
CA PRO A 65 12.60 -5.93 -17.11
C PRO A 65 11.88 -5.30 -18.30
N MET A 66 10.65 -4.85 -18.08
CA MET A 66 9.86 -4.18 -19.11
C MET A 66 9.10 -2.97 -18.54
N PRO A 67 9.22 -1.78 -19.16
CA PRO A 67 8.39 -0.64 -18.80
C PRO A 67 7.01 -0.78 -19.46
N LEU A 68 5.95 -0.63 -18.68
CA LEU A 68 4.58 -0.58 -19.17
C LEU A 68 4.06 0.85 -19.08
N GLY A 69 4.09 1.58 -20.20
CA GLY A 69 3.59 2.94 -20.25
C GLY A 69 2.07 2.97 -20.36
N VAL A 70 1.42 3.57 -19.36
CA VAL A 70 -0.03 3.61 -19.27
C VAL A 70 -0.53 5.00 -18.96
N ASN A 71 -1.69 5.33 -19.54
CA ASN A 71 -2.46 6.48 -19.10
C ASN A 71 -3.20 6.11 -17.80
N LEU A 72 -2.84 6.75 -16.69
CA LEU A 72 -3.38 6.45 -15.35
C LEU A 72 -4.88 6.74 -15.26
N ASN A 73 -5.40 7.69 -16.03
CA ASN A 73 -6.84 7.98 -16.08
C ASN A 73 -7.62 6.85 -16.77
N SER A 74 -7.10 6.29 -17.86
CA SER A 74 -7.69 5.14 -18.55
C SER A 74 -7.60 3.87 -17.71
N LEU A 75 -6.43 3.60 -17.11
CA LEU A 75 -6.25 2.45 -16.23
C LEU A 75 -7.19 2.52 -15.01
N ALA A 76 -7.37 3.71 -14.42
CA ALA A 76 -8.32 3.90 -13.32
C ALA A 76 -9.78 3.63 -13.72
N LYS A 77 -10.18 3.92 -14.98
CA LYS A 77 -11.52 3.56 -15.48
C LYS A 77 -11.68 2.04 -15.59
N VAL A 78 -10.66 1.35 -16.07
CA VAL A 78 -10.65 -0.11 -16.21
C VAL A 78 -10.65 -0.79 -14.84
N LEU A 79 -9.87 -0.31 -13.87
CA LEU A 79 -9.88 -0.82 -12.49
C LEU A 79 -11.20 -0.55 -11.74
N LYS A 80 -11.96 0.49 -12.10
CA LYS A 80 -13.29 0.74 -11.52
C LYS A 80 -14.32 -0.34 -11.87
N CYS A 81 -14.10 -1.13 -12.91
CA CYS A 81 -14.95 -2.25 -13.28
C CYS A 81 -14.78 -3.48 -12.35
N ALA A 82 -13.67 -3.55 -11.61
CA ALA A 82 -13.41 -4.58 -10.61
C ALA A 82 -14.01 -4.21 -9.24
N LYS A 83 -14.53 -5.19 -8.51
CA LYS A 83 -14.87 -5.02 -7.09
C LYS A 83 -13.60 -5.01 -6.26
N ASP A 84 -13.70 -4.53 -5.03
CA ASP A 84 -12.54 -4.36 -4.13
C ASP A 84 -11.95 -5.71 -3.67
N ASP A 85 -12.78 -6.75 -3.61
CA ASP A 85 -12.45 -8.11 -3.20
C ASP A 85 -12.04 -9.03 -4.37
N ASP A 86 -12.22 -8.59 -5.61
CA ASP A 86 -11.89 -9.36 -6.81
C ASP A 86 -10.38 -9.59 -6.93
N VAL A 87 -10.01 -10.73 -7.51
CA VAL A 87 -8.62 -11.06 -7.82
C VAL A 87 -8.28 -10.46 -9.17
N CYS A 88 -7.21 -9.67 -9.23
CA CYS A 88 -6.78 -8.97 -10.44
C CYS A 88 -5.50 -9.59 -10.98
N THR A 89 -5.49 -10.00 -12.24
CA THR A 89 -4.31 -10.51 -12.93
C THR A 89 -3.91 -9.55 -14.05
N LEU A 90 -2.68 -9.06 -14.01
CA LEU A 90 -2.09 -8.22 -15.05
C LEU A 90 -1.23 -9.11 -15.94
N LYS A 91 -1.47 -9.07 -17.25
CA LYS A 91 -0.72 -9.83 -18.25
C LYS A 91 -0.22 -8.89 -19.34
N ALA A 92 1.07 -8.92 -19.61
CA ALA A 92 1.67 -8.21 -20.74
C ALA A 92 2.60 -9.15 -21.51
N SER A 93 2.49 -9.12 -22.83
CA SER A 93 3.39 -9.85 -23.74
C SER A 93 4.78 -9.20 -23.76
N ASP A 94 5.77 -9.89 -24.34
CA ASP A 94 7.14 -9.38 -24.47
C ASP A 94 7.26 -8.12 -25.34
N ASP A 95 6.33 -7.93 -26.27
CA ASP A 95 6.30 -6.75 -27.14
C ASP A 95 5.72 -5.51 -26.44
N ALA A 96 5.12 -5.66 -25.25
CA ALA A 96 4.56 -4.59 -24.43
C ALA A 96 3.59 -3.63 -25.17
N ASP A 97 2.88 -4.11 -26.19
CA ASP A 97 1.87 -3.31 -26.92
C ASP A 97 0.52 -3.22 -26.19
N LEU A 98 0.14 -4.32 -25.50
CA LEU A 98 -1.17 -4.52 -24.91
C LEU A 98 -1.02 -5.04 -23.48
N LEU A 99 -1.72 -4.39 -22.56
CA LEU A 99 -1.89 -4.85 -21.18
C LEU A 99 -3.29 -5.45 -21.04
N ASN A 100 -3.34 -6.72 -20.68
CA ASN A 100 -4.57 -7.44 -20.40
C ASN A 100 -4.78 -7.51 -18.87
N LEU A 101 -5.95 -7.06 -18.42
CA LEU A 101 -6.40 -7.13 -17.03
C LEU A 101 -7.54 -8.12 -16.92
N VAL A 102 -7.33 -9.18 -16.14
CA VAL A 102 -8.32 -10.22 -15.87
C VAL A 102 -8.79 -10.08 -14.42
N TYR A 103 -10.09 -9.88 -14.21
CA TYR A 103 -10.71 -9.85 -12.90
C TYR A 103 -11.52 -11.11 -12.67
N GLU A 104 -11.18 -11.84 -11.61
CA GLU A 104 -11.89 -13.04 -11.15
C GLU A 104 -12.63 -12.70 -9.85
N ALA A 105 -13.96 -12.80 -9.87
CA ALA A 105 -14.75 -12.58 -8.66
C ALA A 105 -14.65 -13.77 -7.70
N LYS A 106 -14.44 -13.51 -6.40
CA LYS A 106 -14.36 -14.58 -5.39
C LYS A 106 -15.70 -15.27 -5.12
N ASN A 107 -16.78 -14.50 -5.21
CA ASN A 107 -18.12 -14.90 -4.79
C ASN A 107 -19.08 -15.17 -5.98
N ALA A 108 -18.60 -15.03 -7.20
CA ALA A 108 -19.37 -15.25 -8.41
C ALA A 108 -18.44 -15.87 -9.45
N ASP A 109 -18.95 -16.79 -10.27
CA ASP A 109 -18.20 -17.37 -11.40
C ASP A 109 -18.15 -16.38 -12.57
N ARG A 110 -17.63 -15.19 -12.30
CA ARG A 110 -17.51 -14.08 -13.24
C ARG A 110 -16.04 -13.78 -13.45
N ILE A 111 -15.61 -13.96 -14.70
CA ILE A 111 -14.30 -13.54 -15.20
C ILE A 111 -14.54 -12.39 -16.17
N ALA A 112 -13.88 -11.27 -15.94
CA ALA A 112 -13.93 -10.11 -16.83
C ALA A 112 -12.53 -9.81 -17.35
N GLU A 113 -12.39 -9.75 -18.66
CA GLU A 113 -11.11 -9.46 -19.33
C GLU A 113 -11.19 -8.09 -20.00
N TYR A 114 -10.17 -7.26 -19.76
CA TYR A 114 -10.06 -5.92 -20.31
C TYR A 114 -8.69 -5.74 -20.91
N GLU A 115 -8.66 -5.35 -22.18
CA GLU A 115 -7.43 -5.09 -22.90
C GLU A 115 -7.26 -3.58 -23.10
N MET A 116 -6.05 -3.09 -22.84
CA MET A 116 -5.70 -1.70 -23.06
C MET A 116 -4.37 -1.56 -23.79
N LYS A 117 -4.31 -0.55 -24.66
CA LYS A 117 -3.07 -0.21 -25.37
C LYS A 117 -2.09 0.47 -24.44
N LEU A 118 -0.86 -0.01 -24.49
CA LEU A 118 0.27 0.63 -23.85
C LEU A 118 0.79 1.77 -24.74
N MET A 119 1.54 2.67 -24.13
CA MET A 119 2.15 3.81 -24.79
C MET A 119 3.65 3.77 -24.53
N ASP A 120 4.43 4.18 -25.52
CA ASP A 120 5.85 4.40 -25.33
C ASP A 120 6.05 5.72 -24.60
N ILE A 121 6.38 5.64 -23.32
CA ILE A 121 6.78 6.79 -22.50
C ILE A 121 8.26 6.63 -22.23
N ASP A 122 9.03 7.70 -22.42
CA ASP A 122 10.45 7.69 -22.13
C ASP A 122 10.68 7.42 -20.64
N ALA A 123 11.53 6.43 -20.35
CA ALA A 123 11.87 6.03 -18.99
C ALA A 123 12.95 6.95 -18.43
N ASP A 124 12.55 8.11 -17.91
CA ASP A 124 13.43 9.00 -17.16
C ASP A 124 13.49 8.55 -15.69
N THR A 125 14.28 7.51 -15.41
CA THR A 125 14.57 7.09 -14.02
C THR A 125 15.48 8.12 -13.37
N LEU A 126 14.96 8.89 -12.41
CA LEU A 126 15.80 9.76 -11.59
C LEU A 126 16.46 8.92 -10.49
N GLY A 127 17.80 8.84 -10.53
CA GLY A 127 18.58 8.30 -9.42
C GLY A 127 18.43 9.21 -8.20
N ILE A 128 17.84 8.69 -7.13
CA ILE A 128 17.67 9.44 -5.88
C ILE A 128 18.83 9.08 -4.96
N PRO A 129 19.63 10.07 -4.54
CA PRO A 129 20.69 9.82 -3.57
C PRO A 129 20.08 9.51 -2.20
N ASP A 130 20.72 8.58 -1.48
CA ASP A 130 20.43 8.31 -0.07
C ASP A 130 20.76 9.56 0.75
N THR A 131 19.74 10.34 1.04
CA THR A 131 19.86 11.60 1.77
C THR A 131 19.56 11.39 3.25
N ALA A 132 20.48 11.84 4.10
CA ALA A 132 20.24 11.83 5.53
C ALA A 132 19.23 12.91 5.91
N TYR A 133 18.15 12.53 6.58
CA TYR A 133 17.13 13.45 7.04
C TYR A 133 17.41 13.90 8.48
N GLU A 134 17.22 15.19 8.74
CA GLU A 134 17.47 15.81 10.05
C GLU A 134 16.30 15.63 11.02
N ALA A 135 15.09 15.50 10.51
CA ALA A 135 13.89 15.29 11.30
C ALA A 135 13.00 14.22 10.68
N LYS A 136 12.51 13.30 11.50
CA LYS A 136 11.56 12.25 11.11
C LYS A 136 10.35 12.29 12.04
N VAL A 137 9.17 12.49 11.46
CA VAL A 137 7.90 12.60 12.18
C VAL A 137 6.96 11.51 11.71
N THR A 138 6.65 10.54 12.57
CA THR A 138 5.66 9.48 12.28
C THR A 138 4.37 9.74 13.04
N MET A 139 3.26 9.91 12.33
CA MET A 139 1.95 10.21 12.93
C MET A 139 0.83 9.40 12.28
N PRO A 140 -0.37 9.34 12.90
CA PRO A 140 -1.54 8.75 12.27
C PRO A 140 -1.92 9.53 11.00
N VAL A 141 -2.20 8.81 9.90
CA VAL A 141 -2.52 9.46 8.63
C VAL A 141 -3.82 10.25 8.68
N ALA A 142 -4.79 9.81 9.50
CA ALA A 142 -6.05 10.49 9.68
C ALA A 142 -5.86 11.90 10.25
N GLU A 143 -4.93 12.06 11.20
CA GLU A 143 -4.60 13.35 11.79
C GLU A 143 -3.88 14.25 10.78
N PHE A 144 -2.87 13.70 10.07
CA PHE A 144 -2.19 14.44 9.00
C PHE A 144 -3.16 14.94 7.92
N ALA A 145 -4.05 14.06 7.44
CA ALA A 145 -5.05 14.40 6.43
C ALA A 145 -6.06 15.45 6.91
N ARG A 146 -6.39 15.45 8.20
CA ARG A 146 -7.23 16.49 8.80
C ARG A 146 -6.50 17.83 8.85
N ILE A 147 -5.28 17.85 9.37
CA ILE A 147 -4.46 19.08 9.48
C ILE A 147 -4.28 19.71 8.10
N VAL A 148 -3.89 18.92 7.09
CA VAL A 148 -3.66 19.43 5.74
C VAL A 148 -4.95 19.96 5.11
N ARG A 149 -6.11 19.29 5.30
CA ARG A 149 -7.41 19.82 4.82
C ARG A 149 -7.79 21.12 5.53
N ASP A 150 -7.71 21.16 6.85
CA ASP A 150 -8.08 22.33 7.65
C ASP A 150 -7.21 23.54 7.28
N LEU A 151 -5.90 23.34 7.13
CA LEU A 151 -4.98 24.40 6.71
C LEU A 151 -5.18 24.83 5.25
N SER A 152 -5.54 23.90 4.34
CA SER A 152 -5.82 24.22 2.93
C SER A 152 -7.02 25.14 2.72
N GLN A 153 -7.93 25.22 3.70
CA GLN A 153 -9.03 26.18 3.68
C GLN A 153 -8.61 27.58 4.12
N LEU A 154 -7.50 27.69 4.86
CA LEU A 154 -7.00 28.95 5.41
C LEU A 154 -5.99 29.61 4.46
N GLY A 155 -5.08 28.84 3.87
CA GLY A 155 -4.05 29.36 2.97
C GLY A 155 -3.53 28.31 1.97
N GLU A 156 -2.62 28.75 1.10
CA GLU A 156 -2.06 27.91 0.03
C GLU A 156 -0.75 27.22 0.43
N SER A 157 -0.09 27.70 1.49
CA SER A 157 1.22 27.24 1.92
C SER A 157 1.23 26.91 3.41
N VAL A 158 1.93 25.85 3.79
CA VAL A 158 2.14 25.47 5.18
C VAL A 158 3.62 25.48 5.52
N ARG A 159 3.98 26.17 6.59
CA ARG A 159 5.29 26.08 7.23
C ARG A 159 5.27 24.92 8.21
N ILE A 160 6.10 23.91 7.95
CA ILE A 160 6.30 22.75 8.82
C ILE A 160 7.62 22.98 9.56
N GLU A 161 7.52 23.13 10.88
CA GLU A 161 8.66 23.31 11.78
C GLU A 161 8.74 22.13 12.73
N VAL A 162 9.90 21.48 12.81
CA VAL A 162 10.15 20.40 13.78
C VAL A 162 11.19 20.87 14.78
N SER A 163 10.79 20.93 16.05
CA SER A 163 11.63 21.38 17.16
C SER A 163 11.51 20.43 18.36
N LYS A 164 12.24 20.71 19.44
CA LYS A 164 12.15 19.95 20.70
C LYS A 164 10.76 20.00 21.33
N GLU A 165 9.96 21.02 21.01
CA GLU A 165 8.58 21.14 21.52
C GLU A 165 7.59 20.22 20.77
N GLY A 166 7.91 19.84 19.54
CA GLY A 166 7.05 19.04 18.67
C GLY A 166 7.13 19.47 17.19
N ALA A 167 6.21 18.91 16.40
CA ALA A 167 6.03 19.27 14.99
C ALA A 167 4.90 20.31 14.90
N ARG A 168 5.22 21.50 14.38
CA ARG A 168 4.31 22.63 14.22
C ARG A 168 3.98 22.83 12.75
N PHE A 169 2.70 22.98 12.46
CA PHE A 169 2.15 23.30 11.14
C PHE A 169 1.51 24.68 11.22
N THR A 170 2.10 25.65 10.51
CA THR A 170 1.62 27.03 10.48
C THR A 170 1.18 27.38 9.07
N SER A 171 -0.02 27.92 8.91
CA SER A 171 -0.51 28.45 7.64
C SER A 171 -0.95 29.89 7.85
N GLU A 172 -0.47 30.79 7.01
CA GLU A 172 -0.92 32.17 6.98
C GLU A 172 -1.92 32.32 5.84
N GLY A 173 -3.05 32.95 6.14
CA GLY A 173 -4.19 33.08 5.24
C GLY A 173 -4.74 34.50 5.24
N GLU A 174 -5.45 34.89 4.18
CA GLU A 174 -6.02 36.24 4.08
C GLU A 174 -7.11 36.48 5.15
N ALA A 175 -7.93 35.46 5.41
CA ALA A 175 -9.05 35.54 6.35
C ALA A 175 -8.68 35.09 7.79
N ALA A 176 -7.75 34.14 7.93
CA ALA A 176 -7.36 33.58 9.22
C ALA A 176 -6.01 32.84 9.14
N ASN A 177 -5.29 32.82 10.27
CA ASN A 177 -4.05 32.07 10.42
C ASN A 177 -4.29 30.78 11.19
N GLY A 178 -3.68 29.67 10.75
CA GLY A 178 -3.72 28.37 11.39
C GLY A 178 -2.38 28.03 12.04
N ASN A 179 -2.42 27.49 13.26
CA ASN A 179 -1.23 26.97 13.96
C ASN A 179 -1.62 25.70 14.71
N VAL A 180 -1.04 24.57 14.30
CA VAL A 180 -1.26 23.25 14.91
C VAL A 180 0.06 22.73 15.43
N LEU A 181 0.12 22.37 16.72
CA LEU A 181 1.31 21.79 17.34
C LEU A 181 1.04 20.34 17.76
N LEU A 182 1.75 19.41 17.15
CA LEU A 182 1.77 18.01 17.53
C LEU A 182 2.94 17.73 18.47
N LYS A 183 2.63 17.29 19.69
CA LYS A 183 3.63 16.91 20.69
C LYS A 183 4.02 15.45 20.54
N HIS A 184 5.26 15.12 20.91
CA HIS A 184 5.73 13.75 20.95
C HIS A 184 4.90 12.93 21.96
N SER A 185 4.30 11.83 21.49
CA SER A 185 3.57 10.87 22.32
C SER A 185 4.53 9.77 22.76
N SER A 186 4.70 9.58 24.07
CA SER A 186 5.71 8.70 24.67
C SER A 186 5.40 7.19 24.57
N GLY A 187 4.69 6.73 23.55
CA GLY A 187 4.29 5.32 23.39
C GLY A 187 5.29 4.55 22.53
N LYS A 188 6.26 3.83 23.10
CA LYS A 188 7.25 3.04 22.33
C LYS A 188 6.60 2.26 21.16
N ILE A 189 6.96 2.58 19.91
CA ILE A 189 6.71 1.68 18.77
C ILE A 189 7.82 0.64 18.75
N GLY A 190 7.44 -0.64 18.66
CA GLY A 190 8.38 -1.73 18.41
C GLY A 190 9.12 -1.49 17.09
N LYS A 191 10.45 -1.61 17.12
CA LYS A 191 11.33 -1.51 15.95
C LYS A 191 10.69 -2.20 14.73
N VAL A 192 10.40 -1.42 13.70
CA VAL A 192 10.38 -1.96 12.33
C VAL A 192 11.84 -2.17 11.98
N THR A 193 12.27 -3.43 11.95
CA THR A 193 13.62 -3.81 11.54
C THR A 193 13.72 -3.59 10.03
N THR A 194 14.23 -2.44 9.62
CA THR A 194 15.04 -2.38 8.39
C THR A 194 16.32 -3.15 8.72
N GLN A 195 16.40 -4.39 8.23
CA GLN A 195 17.66 -5.10 8.16
C GLN A 195 18.45 -4.45 7.04
N GLU A 196 19.43 -3.63 7.42
CA GLU A 196 20.58 -3.36 6.57
C GLU A 196 21.27 -4.72 6.34
N PRO A 197 21.60 -5.11 5.09
CA PRO A 197 22.50 -6.23 4.88
C PRO A 197 23.87 -5.85 5.43
N GLU A 198 24.36 -6.64 6.38
CA GLU A 198 25.75 -6.56 6.83
C GLU A 198 26.66 -6.87 5.64
N GLU A 199 27.53 -5.92 5.29
CA GLU A 199 28.65 -6.14 4.38
C GLU A 199 29.56 -7.18 5.03
N GLU A 200 29.66 -8.38 4.43
CA GLU A 200 30.72 -9.32 4.78
C GLU A 200 32.04 -8.74 4.26
N GLU A 201 32.83 -8.17 5.17
CA GLU A 201 34.24 -7.89 4.94
C GLU A 201 34.98 -9.24 4.86
N ASP A 202 35.42 -9.60 3.66
CA ASP A 202 36.37 -10.70 3.42
C ASP A 202 37.71 -10.37 4.10
N GLU A 203 37.94 -10.90 5.30
CA GLU A 203 39.28 -10.96 5.89
C GLU A 203 40.07 -12.14 5.29
N ASP A 204 41.00 -11.81 4.41
CA ASP A 204 42.09 -12.67 3.95
C ASP A 204 42.95 -13.14 5.14
N GLU A 205 42.86 -14.40 5.53
CA GLU A 205 43.93 -15.08 6.28
C GLU A 205 44.65 -16.12 5.41
N ASN A 206 45.86 -15.71 5.01
CA ASN A 206 46.98 -16.55 4.62
C ASN A 206 47.22 -17.67 5.64
N ASP A 207 47.36 -18.90 5.16
CA ASP A 207 48.26 -19.88 5.76
C ASP A 207 48.88 -20.73 4.64
N GLU A 208 50.13 -20.38 4.30
CA GLU A 208 51.08 -21.29 3.66
C GLU A 208 51.62 -22.25 4.73
N GLU A 209 51.64 -23.56 4.47
CA GLU A 209 52.88 -24.35 4.51
C GLU A 209 52.67 -25.80 4.04
N GLU A 210 53.76 -26.32 3.48
CA GLU A 210 53.82 -27.40 2.50
C GLU A 210 54.02 -28.83 3.08
N GLU A 211 53.84 -29.79 2.15
CA GLU A 211 54.56 -31.06 1.98
C GLU A 211 54.23 -32.28 2.87
N ALA A 212 53.70 -33.33 2.21
CA ALA A 212 54.45 -34.57 1.93
C ALA A 212 53.54 -35.62 1.26
N GLY A 213 54.00 -36.18 0.13
CA GLY A 213 53.23 -37.11 -0.69
C GLY A 213 53.23 -38.58 -0.26
N GLY A 214 52.62 -39.44 -1.09
CA GLY A 214 52.97 -40.86 -1.16
C GLY A 214 51.84 -41.90 -1.25
N LYS A 215 51.45 -42.23 -2.49
CA LYS A 215 51.11 -43.58 -3.04
C LYS A 215 49.95 -44.45 -2.47
N ALA A 216 48.96 -44.62 -3.35
CA ALA A 216 48.40 -45.89 -3.88
C ALA A 216 47.78 -46.95 -2.95
N LYS A 217 46.51 -47.32 -3.23
CA LYS A 217 46.11 -48.70 -3.57
C LYS A 217 44.65 -48.82 -4.04
N VAL A 218 44.49 -49.51 -5.16
CA VAL A 218 43.24 -50.04 -5.73
C VAL A 218 42.72 -51.22 -4.90
N LYS A 219 41.39 -51.35 -4.74
CA LYS A 219 40.69 -52.64 -4.71
C LYS A 219 39.23 -52.51 -5.17
N LYS A 220 38.88 -53.37 -6.14
CA LYS A 220 37.55 -53.65 -6.70
C LYS A 220 36.70 -54.52 -5.75
N GLU A 221 35.39 -54.33 -5.82
CA GLU A 221 34.29 -55.34 -5.91
C GLU A 221 32.98 -54.56 -6.21
N LYS A 222 32.38 -54.62 -7.41
CA LYS A 222 31.36 -55.56 -7.96
C LYS A 222 30.13 -55.73 -7.05
N VAL A 223 28.96 -55.15 -7.39
CA VAL A 223 27.93 -55.49 -8.43
C VAL A 223 26.90 -56.50 -7.90
N ASP A 224 25.63 -56.05 -7.88
CA ASP A 224 24.35 -56.72 -8.25
C ASP A 224 23.22 -55.94 -7.51
N ASP A 225 22.36 -55.11 -8.12
CA ASP A 225 21.38 -55.24 -9.23
C ASP A 225 20.02 -55.84 -8.78
N ASP A 226 18.97 -55.49 -9.55
CA ASP A 226 17.53 -55.77 -9.45
C ASP A 226 16.69 -54.73 -8.67
N VAL A 227 15.97 -53.80 -9.31
CA VAL A 227 14.85 -53.89 -10.29
C VAL A 227 13.61 -54.54 -9.68
N ASP A 228 12.54 -53.75 -9.51
CA ASP A 228 11.19 -54.25 -9.74
C ASP A 228 10.29 -53.16 -10.33
N MET A 229 9.73 -53.48 -11.49
CA MET A 229 8.68 -52.82 -12.26
C MET A 229 7.42 -53.68 -12.10
N ASN A 230 6.25 -53.08 -11.93
CA ASN A 230 4.94 -53.61 -12.38
C ASN A 230 3.96 -52.42 -12.33
N GLU A 231 3.43 -51.90 -13.44
CA GLU A 231 2.40 -52.42 -14.37
C GLU A 231 0.98 -52.51 -13.78
N ASP A 232 0.11 -51.69 -14.41
CA ASP A 232 -1.30 -51.84 -14.79
C ASP A 232 -2.42 -52.16 -13.77
N GLU A 233 -3.50 -51.38 -13.85
CA GLU A 233 -4.84 -51.92 -14.18
C GLU A 233 -5.84 -50.80 -14.59
N GLU A 234 -6.53 -51.04 -15.71
CA GLU A 234 -7.69 -50.30 -16.24
C GLU A 234 -9.04 -50.78 -15.64
N GLU A 235 -10.09 -50.01 -15.95
CA GLU A 235 -11.55 -50.28 -15.89
C GLU A 235 -12.32 -50.06 -14.56
N LYS A 236 -13.32 -49.16 -14.57
CA LYS A 236 -14.72 -49.49 -14.96
C LYS A 236 -15.69 -48.31 -14.80
N VAL A 237 -16.53 -48.17 -15.83
CA VAL A 237 -17.80 -47.45 -15.89
C VAL A 237 -18.92 -48.29 -15.26
N LYS A 238 -19.90 -47.65 -14.60
CA LYS A 238 -21.34 -48.01 -14.46
C LYS A 238 -22.02 -46.93 -13.59
N ASP A 239 -22.80 -46.03 -14.18
CA ASP A 239 -24.24 -46.12 -14.52
C ASP A 239 -25.19 -45.76 -13.36
N GLN A 240 -25.93 -44.67 -13.63
CA GLN A 240 -27.37 -44.43 -13.42
C GLN A 240 -28.00 -44.63 -12.04
N GLU A 241 -28.67 -43.57 -11.58
CA GLU A 241 -30.13 -43.63 -11.38
C GLU A 241 -30.77 -42.25 -11.61
N GLU A 242 -31.63 -42.19 -12.63
CA GLU A 242 -32.63 -41.15 -12.86
C GLU A 242 -33.78 -41.28 -11.84
N PHE A 243 -34.33 -40.16 -11.34
CA PHE A 243 -35.77 -40.09 -11.10
C PHE A 243 -36.35 -38.68 -11.28
N LYS A 244 -36.95 -38.50 -12.47
CA LYS A 244 -38.09 -37.68 -12.91
C LYS A 244 -38.63 -36.56 -12.00
N LEU A 245 -38.56 -35.35 -12.57
CA LEU A 245 -39.70 -34.52 -13.04
C LEU A 245 -41.08 -34.79 -12.43
N ASN A 246 -41.68 -33.74 -11.85
CA ASN A 246 -43.06 -33.40 -12.17
C ASN A 246 -43.23 -31.88 -12.29
N SER A 247 -44.09 -31.53 -13.24
CA SER A 247 -44.33 -30.24 -13.87
C SER A 247 -45.38 -29.36 -13.21
N GLY A 248 -45.29 -28.06 -13.49
CA GLY A 248 -46.42 -27.12 -13.64
C GLY A 248 -46.69 -26.24 -12.42
N ASP A 249 -47.11 -24.99 -12.53
CA ASP A 249 -47.32 -24.07 -13.65
C ASP A 249 -47.75 -22.73 -13.03
N GLU A 250 -47.58 -21.64 -13.79
CA GLU A 250 -48.26 -20.33 -13.68
C GLU A 250 -48.10 -19.43 -12.43
N GLY A 251 -47.85 -18.13 -12.71
CA GLY A 251 -48.24 -17.04 -11.80
C GLY A 251 -47.34 -15.80 -11.88
N GLU A 252 -47.63 -14.91 -12.84
CA GLU A 252 -47.12 -13.53 -12.93
C GLU A 252 -47.67 -12.62 -11.80
N GLU A 253 -47.10 -11.41 -11.78
CA GLU A 253 -47.60 -10.15 -11.19
C GLU A 253 -47.03 -9.73 -9.84
N GLU A 254 -46.02 -8.85 -9.96
CA GLU A 254 -45.69 -7.80 -9.02
C GLU A 254 -46.90 -6.88 -8.80
N GLN A 255 -47.11 -6.46 -7.56
CA GLN A 255 -48.00 -5.34 -7.25
C GLN A 255 -47.35 -4.45 -6.19
N ASP A 256 -47.32 -3.18 -6.55
CA ASP A 256 -46.92 -2.00 -5.80
C ASP A 256 -47.58 -1.91 -4.41
N ASP A 257 -46.91 -1.26 -3.46
CA ASP A 257 -47.49 -0.11 -2.76
C ASP A 257 -46.45 0.55 -1.84
N ASP A 258 -45.92 1.67 -2.32
CA ASP A 258 -45.38 2.77 -1.51
C ASP A 258 -46.58 3.53 -0.89
N SER A 259 -46.58 3.71 0.43
CA SER A 259 -47.33 4.82 1.03
C SER A 259 -46.66 5.32 2.30
N ASP A 260 -46.21 6.57 2.20
CA ASP A 260 -45.80 7.46 3.28
C ASP A 260 -46.86 7.61 4.37
N ALA A 261 -46.40 7.71 5.62
CA ALA A 261 -47.13 8.41 6.67
C ALA A 261 -46.15 8.99 7.71
N GLU A 262 -45.93 10.30 7.65
CA GLU A 262 -45.54 11.09 8.82
C GLU A 262 -46.75 11.29 9.74
N GLU A 263 -46.55 11.25 11.07
CA GLU A 263 -46.90 12.36 11.99
C GLU A 263 -46.53 12.03 13.45
N ASP A 264 -45.79 12.96 14.04
CA ASP A 264 -45.99 13.63 15.34
C ASP A 264 -46.35 12.90 16.66
N GLY A 265 -45.77 13.45 17.76
CA GLY A 265 -46.56 13.67 18.98
C GLY A 265 -46.00 13.22 20.34
N ALA A 266 -45.19 14.09 20.96
CA ALA A 266 -45.28 14.54 22.36
C ALA A 266 -45.49 13.54 23.56
N GLY A 267 -44.39 13.31 24.30
CA GLY A 267 -44.18 13.48 25.76
C GLY A 267 -45.20 13.08 26.85
N LYS A 268 -44.70 12.43 27.94
CA LYS A 268 -44.98 12.84 29.35
C LYS A 268 -44.14 12.13 30.42
N LYS A 269 -44.13 12.78 31.59
CA LYS A 269 -43.19 12.74 32.73
C LYS A 269 -43.44 11.64 33.80
N ARG A 270 -42.32 11.23 34.44
CA ARG A 270 -42.06 11.00 35.89
C ARG A 270 -42.74 9.83 36.66
N LYS A 271 -41.89 9.01 37.33
CA LYS A 271 -41.89 8.87 38.81
C LYS A 271 -40.60 8.28 39.39
N LYS A 272 -40.04 8.96 40.40
CA LYS A 272 -38.92 8.54 41.28
C LYS A 272 -39.40 7.58 42.38
N LYS A 273 -38.53 6.68 42.84
CA LYS A 273 -38.37 6.30 44.27
C LYS A 273 -36.94 5.83 44.54
N ALA A 274 -36.45 6.14 45.74
CA ALA A 274 -35.06 6.05 46.18
C ALA A 274 -34.84 4.97 47.27
N ASN A 275 -33.56 4.57 47.41
CA ASN A 275 -32.78 4.06 48.55
C ASN A 275 -32.20 2.63 48.42
N GLY A 276 -30.86 2.55 48.59
CA GLY A 276 -29.98 1.37 48.47
C GLY A 276 -29.97 0.42 49.69
N PRO A 277 -28.94 -0.43 49.94
CA PRO A 277 -27.51 -0.10 49.81
C PRO A 277 -26.56 -1.20 49.26
N SER A 278 -25.29 -0.81 49.09
CA SER A 278 -24.04 -1.61 49.12
C SER A 278 -23.46 -2.25 47.84
N LYS A 279 -22.17 -1.95 47.63
CA LYS A 279 -21.24 -2.26 46.53
C LYS A 279 -20.62 -3.69 46.77
N PRO A 280 -20.03 -4.36 45.76
CA PRO A 280 -18.67 -3.99 45.40
C PRO A 280 -18.40 -3.89 43.88
N SER A 281 -17.48 -2.98 43.61
CA SER A 281 -16.77 -2.70 42.36
C SER A 281 -16.43 -3.92 41.50
N LYS A 282 -16.98 -3.98 40.28
CA LYS A 282 -16.32 -4.67 39.16
C LYS A 282 -15.35 -3.69 38.51
N LYS A 283 -14.07 -4.06 38.58
CA LYS A 283 -12.93 -3.43 37.92
C LYS A 283 -13.30 -3.01 36.50
N ALA A 284 -13.14 -1.73 36.19
CA ALA A 284 -13.07 -1.28 34.81
C ALA A 284 -11.91 -2.03 34.16
N LYS A 285 -12.21 -2.90 33.18
CA LYS A 285 -11.20 -3.38 32.25
C LYS A 285 -10.71 -2.15 31.50
N THR A 286 -9.54 -1.67 31.89
CA THR A 286 -8.73 -0.74 31.12
C THR A 286 -8.61 -1.32 29.72
N LYS A 287 -9.32 -0.72 28.75
CA LYS A 287 -9.02 -0.85 27.33
C LYS A 287 -7.62 -0.28 27.14
N LYS A 288 -6.62 -1.16 27.22
CA LYS A 288 -5.23 -0.86 26.94
C LYS A 288 -4.93 -1.55 25.60
N SER A 289 -5.46 -0.97 24.53
CA SER A 289 -5.20 -1.43 23.15
C SER A 289 -5.30 -0.32 22.09
N ASP A 290 -5.93 0.83 22.37
CA ASP A 290 -6.16 1.85 21.33
C ASP A 290 -5.14 3.01 21.33
N ASN A 291 -4.21 3.07 22.30
CA ASN A 291 -3.36 4.25 22.50
C ASN A 291 -2.01 4.21 21.76
N GLU A 292 -1.63 3.06 21.19
CA GLU A 292 -0.37 2.93 20.43
C GLU A 292 -0.55 3.36 18.97
N GLU A 293 -1.75 3.22 18.40
CA GLU A 293 -2.03 3.61 17.03
C GLU A 293 -2.21 5.12 16.83
N GLN A 294 -2.54 5.87 17.89
CA GLN A 294 -2.76 7.32 17.83
C GLN A 294 -1.52 8.17 18.17
N GLY A 295 -0.39 7.55 18.53
CA GLY A 295 0.82 8.27 18.93
C GLY A 295 1.54 8.97 17.77
N VAL A 296 2.09 10.16 18.06
CA VAL A 296 3.02 10.90 17.20
C VAL A 296 4.46 10.69 17.70
N PHE A 297 5.35 10.25 16.82
CA PHE A 297 6.77 10.04 17.10
C PHE A 297 7.57 11.06 16.34
N ILE A 298 8.56 11.63 17.01
CA ILE A 298 9.40 12.69 16.48
C ILE A 298 10.83 12.31 16.86
N GLU A 299 11.63 12.04 15.84
CA GLU A 299 13.09 11.91 15.91
C GLU A 299 13.66 13.20 15.34
N LEU A 300 14.44 13.92 16.15
CA LEU A 300 14.98 15.23 15.81
C LEU A 300 16.48 15.24 16.03
N ASN A 301 17.24 15.38 14.94
CA ASN A 301 18.67 15.63 14.97
C ASN A 301 18.95 17.14 15.00
N GLN A 302 18.31 17.88 14.08
CA GLN A 302 18.45 19.33 13.95
C GLN A 302 17.10 20.00 13.75
N HIS A 303 16.99 21.28 14.14
CA HIS A 303 15.79 22.08 13.89
C HIS A 303 15.62 22.31 12.39
N VAL A 304 14.41 22.00 11.90
CA VAL A 304 14.05 22.16 10.49
C VAL A 304 12.80 23.01 10.41
N SER A 305 12.79 24.00 9.52
CA SER A 305 11.62 24.85 9.27
C SER A 305 11.51 25.15 7.79
N LEU A 306 10.61 24.45 7.10
CA LEU A 306 10.42 24.57 5.66
C LEU A 306 8.97 24.88 5.31
N THR A 307 8.77 25.56 4.19
CA THR A 307 7.44 25.91 3.69
C THR A 307 7.10 25.06 2.48
N PHE A 308 5.89 24.50 2.44
CA PHE A 308 5.42 23.63 1.37
C PHE A 308 4.06 24.07 0.84
N SER A 309 3.75 23.67 -0.40
CA SER A 309 2.44 23.91 -1.00
C SER A 309 1.39 22.93 -0.45
N LEU A 310 0.31 23.47 0.13
CA LEU A 310 -0.78 22.66 0.67
C LEU A 310 -1.51 21.87 -0.42
N LYS A 311 -1.55 22.38 -1.66
CA LYS A 311 -2.17 21.70 -2.81
C LYS A 311 -1.60 20.29 -3.03
N TYR A 312 -0.27 20.14 -2.98
CA TYR A 312 0.38 18.84 -3.15
C TYR A 312 0.18 17.94 -1.93
N LEU A 313 0.28 18.50 -0.73
CA LEU A 313 0.04 17.73 0.50
C LEU A 313 -1.38 17.16 0.56
N VAL A 314 -2.40 17.92 0.11
CA VAL A 314 -3.78 17.41 0.00
C VAL A 314 -3.83 16.19 -0.91
N ASN A 315 -3.14 16.21 -2.05
CA ASN A 315 -3.07 15.05 -2.95
C ASN A 315 -2.39 13.86 -2.28
N PHE A 316 -1.28 14.06 -1.57
CA PHE A 316 -0.59 12.97 -0.86
C PHE A 316 -1.45 12.31 0.20
N THR A 317 -2.35 13.06 0.85
CA THR A 317 -3.28 12.50 1.86
C THR A 317 -4.30 11.50 1.28
N LYS A 318 -4.45 11.39 -0.04
CA LYS A 318 -5.32 10.38 -0.68
C LYS A 318 -4.80 8.96 -0.50
N SER A 319 -3.50 8.81 -0.26
CA SER A 319 -2.85 7.55 0.14
C SER A 319 -3.19 7.10 1.57
N SER A 320 -4.00 7.86 2.31
CA SER A 320 -4.49 7.47 3.64
C SER A 320 -5.28 6.16 3.69
N SER A 321 -5.79 5.70 2.55
CA SER A 321 -6.52 4.44 2.46
C SER A 321 -5.61 3.19 2.40
N LEU A 322 -4.30 3.37 2.22
CA LEU A 322 -3.29 2.32 2.09
C LEU A 322 -2.68 1.92 3.43
N THR A 323 -2.51 2.87 4.35
CA THR A 323 -1.83 2.66 5.64
C THR A 323 -2.42 3.54 6.73
N SER A 324 -2.28 3.15 7.99
CA SER A 324 -2.78 3.91 9.14
C SER A 324 -1.82 5.01 9.60
N ARG A 325 -0.56 4.97 9.18
CA ARG A 325 0.50 5.87 9.64
C ARG A 325 1.24 6.49 8.46
N VAL A 326 1.70 7.72 8.63
CA VAL A 326 2.54 8.44 7.66
C VAL A 326 3.83 8.86 8.34
N THR A 327 4.93 8.80 7.59
CA THR A 327 6.24 9.29 8.03
C THR A 327 6.64 10.47 7.17
N LEU A 328 6.89 11.61 7.82
CA LEU A 328 7.42 12.82 7.20
C LEU A 328 8.91 12.90 7.52
N MET A 329 9.75 13.00 6.50
CA MET A 329 11.19 13.18 6.65
C MET A 329 11.59 14.52 6.06
N LEU A 330 12.22 15.36 6.88
CA LEU A 330 12.57 16.74 6.56
C LEU A 330 14.07 16.98 6.78
N SER A 331 14.65 17.81 5.93
CA SER A 331 15.99 18.36 6.05
C SER A 331 16.01 19.69 5.30
N ASN A 332 16.75 20.70 5.77
CA ASN A 332 16.70 22.05 5.22
C ASN A 332 17.15 22.13 3.74
N ASP A 333 17.99 21.19 3.30
CA ASP A 333 18.59 21.19 1.95
C ASP A 333 17.97 20.13 1.00
N VAL A 334 16.97 19.37 1.45
CA VAL A 334 16.40 18.23 0.72
C VAL A 334 14.89 18.37 0.63
N PRO A 335 14.25 17.93 -0.48
CA PRO A 335 12.79 17.84 -0.57
C PRO A 335 12.16 17.09 0.61
N LEU A 336 10.97 17.50 1.01
CA LEU A 336 10.16 16.76 1.99
C LEU A 336 9.82 15.40 1.42
N LEU A 337 10.11 14.35 2.18
CA LEU A 337 9.70 12.99 1.85
C LEU A 337 8.52 12.59 2.74
N VAL A 338 7.39 12.29 2.10
CA VAL A 338 6.19 11.74 2.72
C VAL A 338 6.08 10.27 2.35
N ALA A 339 6.34 9.38 3.31
CA ALA A 339 6.33 7.94 3.12
C ALA A 339 5.08 7.31 3.74
N TYR A 340 4.43 6.45 2.95
CA TYR A 340 3.34 5.59 3.33
C TYR A 340 3.74 4.14 3.08
N ASP A 341 4.14 3.45 4.15
CA ASP A 341 4.53 2.05 4.10
C ASP A 341 3.33 1.15 4.37
N PHE A 342 3.19 0.09 3.56
CA PHE A 342 2.21 -0.98 3.72
C PHE A 342 2.87 -2.34 3.55
N LYS A 343 2.17 -3.44 3.82
CA LYS A 343 2.78 -4.76 4.10
C LYS A 343 3.85 -5.24 3.11
N HIS A 344 3.66 -5.01 1.80
CA HIS A 344 4.56 -5.48 0.74
C HIS A 344 4.82 -4.40 -0.30
N GLY A 345 4.95 -3.15 0.15
CA GLY A 345 5.22 -2.04 -0.73
C GLY A 345 5.20 -0.70 -0.01
N HIS A 346 5.58 0.34 -0.73
CA HIS A 346 5.54 1.70 -0.21
C HIS A 346 5.17 2.68 -1.30
N ILE A 347 4.56 3.79 -0.90
CA ILE A 347 4.41 4.98 -1.73
C ILE A 347 5.10 6.14 -1.04
N ARG A 348 6.02 6.76 -1.77
CA ARG A 348 6.89 7.86 -1.33
C ARG A 348 6.63 9.05 -2.22
N TYR A 349 6.33 10.19 -1.60
CA TYR A 349 6.20 11.46 -2.30
C TYR A 349 7.33 12.38 -1.89
N PHE A 350 8.02 12.94 -2.86
CA PHE A 350 9.01 14.00 -2.65
C PHE A 350 8.39 15.32 -3.09
N LEU A 351 8.53 16.35 -2.27
CA LEU A 351 8.03 17.69 -2.55
C LEU A 351 9.09 18.73 -2.26
N ALA A 352 9.47 19.49 -3.29
CA ALA A 352 10.41 20.58 -3.11
C ALA A 352 9.82 21.66 -2.18
N PRO A 353 10.63 22.22 -1.26
CA PRO A 353 10.18 23.35 -0.45
C PRO A 353 9.94 24.57 -1.33
N LYS A 354 8.97 25.40 -0.94
CA LYS A 354 8.86 26.77 -1.45
C LYS A 354 10.02 27.56 -0.87
N ILE A 355 10.96 27.94 -1.72
CA ILE A 355 11.96 28.94 -1.37
C ILE A 355 11.19 30.25 -1.19
N GLY A 356 11.17 30.79 0.03
CA GLY A 356 10.71 32.15 0.23
C GLY A 356 11.74 33.10 -0.38
N ASP A 357 11.29 34.12 -1.10
CA ASP A 357 12.12 35.28 -1.39
C ASP A 357 12.58 35.84 -0.04
N GLU A 358 13.85 35.62 0.36
CA GLU A 358 14.48 36.37 1.44
C GLU A 358 14.57 37.86 1.09
#